data_AF-H3DR32-F1
#
_entry.id   AF-H3DR32-F1
#
_cell.length_a   1.000
_cell.length_b   1.000
_cell.length_c   1.000
_cell.angle_alpha   90.00
_cell.angle_beta   90.00
_cell.angle_gamma   90.00
#
_symmetry.space_group_name_H-M   'P 1'
#
loop_
_entity.id
_entity.type
_entity.pdbx_description
1 polymer ?
#
loop_
_entity_poly.entity_id
_entity_poly.type
_entity_poly.pdbx_seq_one_letter_code
_entity_poly.pdbx_strand_id
1 'polypeptide(L)'
;VVFHYRTSCCDGKVLDDSRIMGAHSKPMELILGKKFKLAVWERVVITMRPGEVSEFTCDTKHTALYPLVSQSLRNISAGKDPLEGQRHCCGIAQIHSHHSLGHKDLDELQANPQPLVFTIELLEV
;
A
#
# COMPACT_ATOMS: atom_id res chain seq x y z
N VAL A 1 -6.80 -14.04 3.26
CA VAL A 1 -5.42 -13.98 3.81
C VAL A 1 -5.25 -12.74 4.67
N VAL A 2 -4.59 -12.91 5.81
CA VAL A 2 -4.30 -11.86 6.80
C VAL A 2 -2.79 -11.82 7.03
N PHE A 3 -2.16 -10.66 6.92
CA PHE A 3 -0.70 -10.54 7.02
C PHE A 3 -0.24 -9.17 7.52
N HIS A 4 0.96 -9.12 8.12
CA HIS A 4 1.71 -7.88 8.28
C HIS A 4 2.61 -7.64 7.07
N TYR A 5 2.87 -6.37 6.76
CA TYR A 5 3.78 -6.01 5.68
C TYR A 5 4.63 -4.81 6.08
N ARG A 6 5.84 -4.76 5.51
CA ARG A 6 6.70 -3.58 5.46
C ARG A 6 7.11 -3.37 4.01
N THR A 7 6.96 -2.15 3.52
CA THR A 7 7.43 -1.76 2.19
C THR A 7 8.60 -0.78 2.32
N SER A 8 9.65 -1.01 1.55
CA SER A 8 10.80 -0.11 1.44
C SER A 8 11.24 0.08 -0.01
N CYS A 9 11.90 1.20 -0.28
CA CYS A 9 12.76 1.36 -1.45
C CYS A 9 13.96 0.39 -1.36
N CYS A 10 14.61 0.11 -2.50
CA CYS A 10 15.77 -0.77 -2.54
C CYS A 10 17.01 -0.25 -1.78
N ASP A 11 17.04 1.04 -1.45
CA ASP A 11 18.07 1.66 -0.60
C ASP A 11 17.79 1.53 0.91
N GLY A 12 16.67 0.89 1.28
CA GLY A 12 16.25 0.68 2.66
C GLY A 12 15.35 1.78 3.25
N LYS A 13 15.03 2.85 2.50
CA LYS A 13 14.04 3.85 2.94
C LYS A 13 12.67 3.19 3.10
N VAL A 14 12.18 3.07 4.34
CA VAL A 14 10.85 2.52 4.65
C VAL A 14 9.78 3.51 4.22
N LEU A 15 8.76 3.01 3.51
CA LEU A 15 7.59 3.76 3.07
C LEU A 15 6.39 3.50 3.98
N ASP A 16 6.14 2.22 4.28
CA ASP A 16 4.96 1.80 5.03
C ASP A 16 5.31 0.57 5.86
N ASP A 17 4.70 0.46 7.04
CA ASP A 17 4.83 -0.70 7.92
C ASP A 17 3.54 -0.86 8.74
N SER A 18 2.79 -1.93 8.46
CA SER A 18 1.47 -2.13 9.08
C SER A 18 1.51 -2.35 10.59
N ARG A 19 2.70 -2.62 11.17
CA ARG A 19 2.86 -2.73 12.62
C ARG A 19 2.91 -1.38 13.33
N ILE A 20 3.25 -0.31 12.62
CA ILE A 20 3.38 1.04 13.19
C ILE A 20 2.44 2.05 12.53
N MET A 21 1.77 1.67 11.44
CA MET A 21 0.74 2.49 10.81
C MET A 21 -0.55 2.48 11.63
N GLY A 22 -1.06 3.68 11.91
CA GLY A 22 -2.25 3.88 12.75
C GLY A 22 -1.99 3.60 14.23
N ALA A 23 -3.03 3.72 15.06
CA ALA A 23 -2.89 3.56 16.51
C ALA A 23 -2.90 2.09 16.99
N HIS A 24 -3.24 1.13 16.13
CA HIS A 24 -3.63 -0.22 16.55
C HIS A 24 -2.82 -1.37 15.92
N SER A 25 -1.73 -1.10 15.18
CA SER A 25 -0.90 -2.15 14.55
C SER A 25 -1.76 -3.21 13.83
N LYS A 26 -2.73 -2.77 13.02
CA LYS A 26 -3.73 -3.69 12.46
C LYS A 26 -3.14 -4.43 11.25
N PRO A 27 -3.18 -5.77 11.21
CA PRO A 27 -2.75 -6.51 10.03
C PRO A 27 -3.65 -6.20 8.82
N MET A 28 -3.12 -6.41 7.63
CA MET A 28 -3.85 -6.24 6.38
C MET A 28 -4.63 -7.51 6.06
N GLU A 29 -5.88 -7.33 5.64
CA GLU A 29 -6.71 -8.38 5.04
C GLU A 29 -6.75 -8.20 3.52
N LEU A 30 -6.41 -9.27 2.79
CA LEU A 30 -6.50 -9.31 1.33
C LEU A 30 -7.45 -10.43 0.91
N ILE A 31 -8.42 -10.07 0.08
CA ILE A 31 -9.38 -10.99 -0.53
C ILE A 31 -8.83 -11.43 -1.89
N LEU A 32 -8.47 -12.71 -2.00
CA LEU A 32 -7.90 -13.28 -3.22
C LEU A 32 -8.92 -13.33 -4.37
N GLY A 33 -8.45 -13.17 -5.62
CA GLY A 33 -9.28 -13.30 -6.82
C GLY A 33 -10.16 -12.07 -7.11
N LYS A 34 -10.10 -11.03 -6.27
CA LYS A 34 -10.75 -9.74 -6.53
C LYS A 34 -9.94 -8.82 -7.45
N LYS A 35 -8.75 -9.26 -7.89
CA LYS A 35 -7.82 -8.49 -8.74
C LYS A 35 -7.58 -7.11 -8.14
N PHE A 36 -7.03 -7.09 -6.92
CA PHE A 36 -6.70 -5.84 -6.24
C PHE A 36 -5.78 -4.95 -7.09
N LYS A 37 -5.77 -3.65 -6.80
CA LYS A 37 -4.90 -2.68 -7.51
C LYS A 37 -3.40 -3.03 -7.46
N LEU A 38 -2.97 -3.89 -6.52
CA LEU A 38 -1.60 -4.37 -6.41
C LEU A 38 -1.53 -5.91 -6.55
N ALA A 39 -1.73 -6.40 -7.77
CA ALA A 39 -1.82 -7.83 -8.07
C ALA A 39 -0.57 -8.65 -7.66
N VAL A 40 0.60 -8.01 -7.54
CA VAL A 40 1.82 -8.69 -7.09
C VAL A 40 1.70 -9.24 -5.67
N TRP A 41 0.90 -8.60 -4.81
CA TRP A 41 0.65 -9.11 -3.46
C TRP A 41 -0.12 -10.43 -3.45
N GLU A 42 -1.20 -10.55 -4.24
CA GLU A 42 -1.91 -11.82 -4.41
C GLU A 42 -0.95 -12.93 -4.89
N ARG A 43 0.01 -12.60 -5.75
CA ARG A 43 0.95 -13.57 -6.31
C ARG A 43 2.03 -14.04 -5.33
N VAL A 44 2.46 -13.20 -4.38
CA VAL A 44 3.46 -13.59 -3.38
C VAL A 44 2.83 -14.26 -2.17
N VAL A 45 1.67 -13.80 -1.70
CA VAL A 45 1.04 -14.38 -0.50
C VAL A 45 0.55 -15.82 -0.72
N ILE A 46 0.16 -16.18 -1.95
CA ILE A 46 -0.26 -17.56 -2.27
C ILE A 46 0.91 -18.56 -2.25
N THR A 47 2.17 -18.08 -2.27
CA THR A 47 3.34 -18.96 -2.17
C THR A 47 3.80 -19.17 -0.74
N MET A 48 3.24 -18.42 0.21
CA MET A 48 3.66 -18.41 1.62
C MET A 48 2.85 -19.39 2.47
N ARG A 49 3.42 -19.82 3.61
CA ARG A 49 2.73 -20.58 4.66
C ARG A 49 2.37 -19.70 5.86
N PRO A 50 1.31 -20.01 6.63
CA PRO A 50 1.05 -19.32 7.90
C PRO A 50 2.28 -19.34 8.81
N GLY A 51 2.60 -18.19 9.40
CA GLY A 51 3.80 -17.93 10.21
C GLY A 51 5.07 -17.62 9.41
N GLU A 52 5.04 -17.69 8.08
CA GLU A 52 6.19 -17.37 7.23
C GLU A 52 6.44 -15.87 7.16
N VAL A 53 7.71 -15.48 7.25
CA VAL A 53 8.20 -14.13 6.96
C VAL A 53 9.12 -14.20 5.75
N SER A 54 8.75 -13.52 4.67
CA SER A 54 9.48 -13.53 3.40
C SER A 54 9.63 -12.13 2.82
N GLU A 55 10.71 -11.93 2.06
CA GLU A 55 11.03 -10.66 1.40
C GLU A 55 10.98 -10.81 -0.12
N PHE A 56 10.30 -9.87 -0.78
CA PHE A 56 10.07 -9.89 -2.21
C PHE A 56 10.51 -8.56 -2.84
N THR A 57 11.61 -8.58 -3.59
CA THR A 57 11.99 -7.45 -4.44
C THR A 57 11.18 -7.50 -5.74
N CYS A 58 10.41 -6.46 -6.00
CA CYS A 58 9.48 -6.37 -7.12
C CYS A 58 9.88 -5.25 -8.08
N ASP A 59 9.97 -5.58 -9.37
CA ASP A 59 10.26 -4.63 -10.44
C ASP A 59 9.21 -3.51 -10.57
N THR A 60 9.62 -2.36 -11.10
CA THR A 60 8.79 -1.16 -11.28
C THR A 60 7.44 -1.44 -11.94
N LYS A 61 7.37 -2.38 -12.90
CA LYS A 61 6.11 -2.74 -13.58
C LYS A 61 5.04 -3.29 -12.63
N HIS A 62 5.45 -3.80 -11.46
CA HIS A 62 4.57 -4.35 -10.43
C HIS A 62 4.29 -3.36 -9.29
N THR A 63 5.08 -2.30 -9.16
CA THR A 63 5.01 -1.33 -8.07
C THR A 63 4.44 0.03 -8.48
N ALA A 64 4.19 0.25 -9.78
CA ALA A 64 3.71 1.54 -10.30
C ALA A 64 2.40 2.05 -9.63
N LEU A 65 1.52 1.14 -9.19
CA LEU A 65 0.27 1.49 -8.50
C LEU A 65 0.43 1.56 -6.97
N TYR A 66 1.61 1.26 -6.43
CA TYR A 66 1.87 1.26 -4.99
C TYR A 66 1.56 2.60 -4.32
N PRO A 67 1.92 3.78 -4.87
CA PRO A 67 1.58 5.07 -4.25
C PRO A 67 0.07 5.23 -3.94
N LEU A 68 -0.79 4.87 -4.90
CA LEU A 68 -2.25 4.97 -4.75
C LEU A 68 -2.81 3.97 -3.74
N VAL A 69 -2.22 2.76 -3.70
CA VAL A 69 -2.60 1.72 -2.75
C VAL A 69 -2.16 2.11 -1.34
N SER A 70 -0.92 2.56 -1.18
CA SER A 70 -0.38 3.07 0.08
C SER A 70 -1.22 4.22 0.62
N GLN A 71 -1.59 5.21 -0.20
CA GLN A 71 -2.47 6.30 0.22
C GLN A 71 -3.81 5.76 0.76
N SER A 72 -4.41 4.78 0.08
CA SER A 72 -5.65 4.15 0.53
C SER A 72 -5.47 3.44 1.88
N LEU A 73 -4.37 2.71 2.05
CA LEU A 73 -4.04 1.99 3.29
C LEU A 73 -3.75 2.95 4.46
N ARG A 74 -3.05 4.06 4.20
CA ARG A 74 -2.81 5.13 5.19
C ARG A 74 -4.12 5.74 5.67
N ASN A 75 -5.04 6.06 4.75
CA ASN A 75 -6.36 6.59 5.10
C ASN A 75 -7.16 5.61 5.98
N ILE A 76 -7.18 4.32 5.59
CA ILE A 76 -7.82 3.25 6.39
C ILE A 76 -7.19 3.15 7.78
N SER A 77 -5.85 3.17 7.87
CA SER A 77 -5.13 3.08 9.15
C SER A 77 -5.39 4.28 10.08
N ALA A 78 -5.67 5.45 9.50
CA ALA A 78 -6.06 6.65 10.22
C ALA A 78 -7.55 6.70 10.59
N GLY A 79 -8.32 5.66 10.27
CA GLY A 79 -9.76 5.59 10.55
C GLY A 79 -10.61 6.49 9.65
N LYS A 80 -10.06 7.01 8.54
CA LYS A 80 -10.84 7.76 7.56
C LYS A 80 -11.69 6.80 6.74
N ASP A 81 -12.94 7.16 6.51
CA ASP A 81 -13.83 6.37 5.65
C ASP A 81 -13.26 6.34 4.22
N PRO A 82 -13.03 5.16 3.60
CA PRO A 82 -12.62 5.06 2.20
C PRO A 82 -13.54 5.81 1.22
N LEU A 83 -14.80 6.05 1.61
CA LEU A 83 -15.80 6.78 0.84
C LEU A 83 -15.79 8.29 1.08
N GLU A 84 -15.09 8.81 2.10
CA GLU A 84 -15.06 10.25 2.37
C GLU A 84 -14.37 11.06 1.26
N GLY A 85 -13.41 10.46 0.54
CA GLY A 85 -12.80 11.07 -0.65
C GLY A 85 -13.61 10.93 -1.94
N GLN A 86 -14.70 10.16 -1.94
CA GLN A 86 -15.63 10.04 -3.07
C GLN A 86 -16.83 11.00 -2.97
N ARG A 87 -16.97 11.72 -1.85
CA ARG A 87 -18.01 12.74 -1.71
C ARG A 87 -17.65 13.92 -2.61
N HIS A 88 -18.30 13.96 -3.78
CA HIS A 88 -18.36 15.10 -4.69
C HIS A 88 -18.93 16.33 -3.95
N CYS A 89 -18.10 17.06 -3.21
CA CYS A 89 -18.43 18.41 -2.77
C CYS A 89 -17.89 19.39 -3.83
N CYS A 90 -18.79 19.77 -4.74
CA CYS A 90 -18.87 20.99 -5.54
C CYS A 90 -17.58 21.61 -6.08
N GLY A 91 -17.51 21.73 -7.41
CA GLY A 91 -16.40 22.27 -8.18
C GLY A 91 -15.96 23.70 -7.82
N ILE A 92 -14.74 24.02 -8.30
CA ILE A 92 -14.03 25.31 -8.30
C ILE A 92 -12.82 25.41 -7.34
N ALA A 93 -12.68 24.59 -6.29
CA ALA A 93 -11.48 24.62 -5.44
C ALA A 93 -10.35 23.63 -5.83
N GLN A 94 -10.59 22.68 -6.75
CA GLN A 94 -9.67 21.55 -7.01
C GLN A 94 -8.67 21.73 -8.16
N ILE A 95 -8.72 22.83 -8.92
CA ILE A 95 -7.94 22.94 -10.18
C ILE A 95 -6.41 23.05 -9.94
N HIS A 96 -5.96 23.32 -8.72
CA HIS A 96 -4.53 23.40 -8.37
C HIS A 96 -3.95 22.15 -7.67
N SER A 97 -4.73 21.11 -7.39
CA SER A 97 -4.32 19.97 -6.54
C SER A 97 -4.21 18.62 -7.26
N HIS A 98 -4.02 18.61 -8.58
CA HIS A 98 -4.12 17.39 -9.40
C HIS A 98 -2.89 16.46 -9.42
N HIS A 99 -1.82 16.75 -8.67
CA HIS A 99 -0.58 15.94 -8.71
C HIS A 99 -0.10 15.35 -7.38
N SER A 100 -0.77 15.65 -6.26
CA SER A 100 -0.31 15.21 -4.94
C SER A 100 -1.31 14.26 -4.28
N LEU A 101 -0.78 13.20 -3.68
CA LEU A 101 -1.45 12.24 -2.81
C LEU A 101 -1.51 12.74 -1.35
N GLY A 102 -1.02 13.95 -1.06
CA GLY A 102 -0.95 14.49 0.30
C GLY A 102 0.16 13.87 1.16
N HIS A 103 1.05 13.10 0.54
CA HIS A 103 2.16 12.40 1.18
C HIS A 103 3.41 12.57 0.30
N LYS A 104 4.38 13.37 0.77
CA LYS A 104 5.55 13.75 -0.02
C LYS A 104 6.35 12.54 -0.53
N ASP A 105 6.48 11.51 0.29
CA ASP A 105 7.15 10.26 -0.06
C ASP A 105 6.43 9.47 -1.16
N LEU A 106 5.08 9.46 -1.13
CA LEU A 106 4.28 8.84 -2.19
C LEU A 106 4.27 9.68 -3.48
N ASP A 107 4.30 11.00 -3.37
CA ASP A 107 4.40 11.92 -4.51
C ASP A 107 5.76 11.75 -5.23
N GLU A 108 6.85 11.67 -4.45
CA GLU A 108 8.20 11.38 -4.96
C GLU A 108 8.25 10.03 -5.68
N LEU A 109 7.63 8.99 -5.09
CA LEU A 109 7.57 7.64 -5.66
C LEU A 109 6.72 7.60 -6.93
N GLN A 110 5.63 8.37 -6.98
CA GLN A 110 4.78 8.47 -8.17
C GLN A 110 5.49 9.21 -9.31
N ALA A 111 6.25 10.26 -9.00
CA ALA A 111 7.05 11.00 -9.97
C ALA A 111 8.24 10.19 -10.48
N ASN A 112 8.82 9.32 -9.64
CA ASN A 112 9.98 8.49 -9.97
C ASN A 112 9.69 7.01 -9.63
N PRO A 113 8.93 6.29 -10.50
CA PRO A 113 8.63 4.88 -10.28
C PRO A 113 9.90 4.04 -10.19
N GLN A 114 9.97 3.18 -9.17
CA GLN A 114 11.14 2.35 -8.89
C GLN A 114 10.74 0.98 -8.35
N PRO A 115 11.65 -0.02 -8.37
CA PRO A 115 11.44 -1.28 -7.69
C PRO A 115 11.27 -1.08 -6.18
N LEU A 116 10.48 -1.94 -5.55
CA LEU A 116 10.22 -1.91 -4.11
C LEU A 116 10.49 -3.28 -3.50
N VAL A 117 10.76 -3.28 -2.22
CA VAL A 117 10.92 -4.49 -1.40
C VAL A 117 9.71 -4.61 -0.49
N PHE A 118 9.01 -5.74 -0.57
CA PHE A 118 7.91 -6.09 0.33
C PHE A 118 8.36 -7.19 1.29
N THR A 119 8.49 -6.88 2.58
CA THR A 119 8.62 -7.89 3.63
C THR A 119 7.21 -8.22 4.12
N ILE A 120 6.79 -9.47 4.04
CA ILE A 120 5.44 -9.92 4.42
C ILE A 120 5.56 -11.02 5.47
N GLU A 121 4.72 -10.94 6.49
CA GLU A 121 4.50 -11.98 7.49
C GLU A 121 3.06 -12.49 7.37
N LEU A 122 2.89 -13.71 6.87
CA LEU A 122 1.56 -14.30 6.66
C LEU A 122 1.03 -14.86 7.99
N LEU A 123 -0.11 -14.34 8.46
CA LEU A 123 -0.72 -14.79 9.72
C LEU A 123 -1.77 -15.88 9.47
N GLU A 124 -2.63 -15.66 8.47
CA GLU A 124 -3.76 -16.55 8.15
C GLU A 124 -4.00 -16.58 6.63
N VAL A 125 -4.48 -17.72 6.12
CA VAL A 125 -4.84 -17.89 4.70
C VAL A 125 -6.32 -17.68 4.48
#